data_AF-A0A842V562-F1
#
_entry.id   AF-A0A842V562-F1
#
_cell.length_a   1.000
_cell.length_b   1.000
_cell.length_c   1.000
_cell.angle_alpha   90.00
_cell.angle_beta   90.00
_cell.angle_gamma   90.00
#
_symmetry.space_group_name_H-M   'P 1'
#
loop_
_entity.id
_entity.type
_entity.pdbx_description
1 polymer ?
#
loop_
_entity_poly.entity_id
_entity_poly.type
_entity_poly.pdbx_seq_one_letter_code
_entity_poly.pdbx_strand_id
1 'polypeptide(L)'
;MEKEEKKVNMTIKDGDTFFAHEMSINFNPMNFILDFKNVTPRVDPRSKESLVLHMAHNVVIVDPYHAKKIHELLGKVLGDYEKDFGRIEKPKALAKYESKAKKAGKKKAEKPKAKTTTPSYMG
;
A
#
# COMPACT_ATOMS: atom_id res chain seq x y z
N MET A 1 -10.46 -16.78 -50.54
CA MET A 1 -10.63 -15.78 -49.47
C MET A 1 -9.60 -16.10 -48.40
N GLU A 2 -8.44 -15.48 -48.47
CA GLU A 2 -7.40 -15.62 -47.45
C GLU A 2 -7.78 -14.78 -46.23
N LYS A 3 -7.76 -15.40 -45.04
CA LYS A 3 -7.95 -14.71 -43.76
C LYS A 3 -6.67 -13.94 -43.45
N GLU A 4 -6.70 -12.63 -43.59
CA GLU A 4 -5.64 -11.77 -43.07
C GLU A 4 -5.59 -11.88 -41.55
N GLU A 5 -4.53 -12.52 -41.04
CA GLU A 5 -4.17 -12.48 -39.63
C GLU A 5 -3.76 -11.04 -39.27
N LYS A 6 -4.64 -10.35 -38.53
CA LYS A 6 -4.33 -9.04 -37.96
C LYS A 6 -3.17 -9.20 -36.98
N LYS A 7 -1.96 -8.82 -37.43
CA LYS A 7 -0.79 -8.67 -36.56
C LYS A 7 -1.06 -7.55 -35.56
N VAL A 8 -1.21 -7.93 -34.29
CA VAL A 8 -1.28 -6.98 -33.19
C VAL A 8 0.12 -6.46 -32.95
N ASN A 9 0.38 -5.21 -33.34
CA ASN A 9 1.60 -4.51 -32.97
C ASN A 9 1.53 -4.18 -31.47
N MET A 10 2.10 -5.04 -30.64
CA MET A 10 2.33 -4.78 -29.23
C MET A 10 3.65 -4.02 -29.08
N THR A 11 3.57 -2.72 -28.78
CA THR A 11 4.73 -1.95 -28.33
C THR A 11 4.73 -1.95 -26.81
N ILE A 12 5.46 -2.87 -26.19
CA ILE A 12 5.66 -2.89 -24.74
C ILE A 12 6.60 -1.73 -24.41
N LYS A 13 6.05 -0.66 -23.83
CA LYS A 13 6.87 0.41 -23.26
C LYS A 13 7.37 -0.10 -21.91
N ASP A 14 8.56 -0.67 -21.91
CA ASP A 14 9.26 -1.15 -20.72
C ASP A 14 9.81 0.08 -19.96
N GLY A 15 8.90 0.81 -19.32
CA GLY A 15 9.20 1.98 -18.50
C GLY A 15 9.32 1.60 -17.03
N ASP A 16 10.33 2.18 -16.35
CA ASP A 16 10.71 2.03 -14.94
C ASP A 16 9.90 0.99 -14.16
N THR A 17 10.43 -0.23 -14.07
CA THR A 17 9.92 -1.29 -13.18
C THR A 17 9.62 -0.70 -11.80
N PHE A 18 8.34 -0.58 -11.47
CA PHE A 18 7.91 0.18 -10.30
C PHE A 18 7.73 -0.74 -9.11
N PHE A 19 8.57 -0.56 -8.09
CA PHE A 19 8.35 -1.15 -6.78
C PHE A 19 7.52 -0.19 -5.92
N ALA A 20 6.31 -0.59 -5.56
CA ALA A 20 5.47 0.16 -4.62
C ALA A 20 5.85 -0.23 -3.19
N HIS A 21 6.20 0.74 -2.35
CA HIS A 21 6.42 0.51 -0.92
C HIS A 21 5.10 0.53 -0.16
N GLU A 22 4.12 1.29 -0.65
CA GLU A 22 2.81 1.46 -0.04
C GLU A 22 1.72 1.33 -1.11
N MET A 23 0.65 0.65 -0.76
CA MET A 23 -0.58 0.59 -1.54
C MET A 23 -1.72 1.11 -0.67
N SER A 24 -2.46 2.08 -1.19
CA SER A 24 -3.69 2.57 -0.56
C SER A 24 -4.88 2.22 -1.45
N ILE A 25 -6.00 1.87 -0.80
CA ILE A 25 -7.24 1.53 -1.48
C ILE A 25 -8.31 2.47 -0.97
N ASN A 26 -8.84 3.29 -1.87
CA ASN A 26 -10.02 4.11 -1.62
C ASN A 26 -11.17 3.59 -2.49
N PHE A 27 -12.40 3.82 -2.07
CA PHE A 27 -13.56 3.46 -2.86
C PHE A 27 -14.64 4.52 -2.77
N ASN A 28 -15.37 4.65 -3.86
CA ASN A 28 -16.68 5.27 -3.92
C ASN A 28 -17.64 4.26 -4.58
N PRO A 29 -18.97 4.48 -4.55
CA PRO A 29 -19.92 3.52 -5.11
C PRO A 29 -19.70 3.15 -6.58
N MET A 30 -19.03 4.03 -7.34
CA MET A 30 -18.79 3.85 -8.77
C MET A 30 -17.41 3.27 -9.09
N ASN A 31 -16.42 3.46 -8.22
CA ASN A 31 -15.03 3.18 -8.51
C ASN A 31 -14.24 2.79 -7.25
N PHE A 32 -13.35 1.83 -7.43
CA PHE A 32 -12.21 1.57 -6.55
C PHE A 32 -10.98 2.26 -7.12
N ILE A 33 -10.22 2.89 -6.24
CA ILE A 33 -9.01 3.64 -6.55
C ILE A 33 -7.88 2.94 -5.81
N LEU A 34 -7.03 2.24 -6.56
CA LEU A 34 -5.82 1.58 -6.08
C LEU A 34 -4.66 2.51 -6.38
N ASP A 35 -4.06 3.05 -5.33
CA ASP A 35 -2.96 3.99 -5.45
C ASP A 35 -1.68 3.38 -4.89
N PHE A 36 -0.69 3.24 -5.76
CA PHE A 36 0.61 2.67 -5.47
C PHE A 36 1.66 3.78 -5.35
N LYS A 37 2.22 3.91 -4.15
CA LYS A 37 3.22 4.93 -3.83
C LYS A 37 4.59 4.30 -3.66
N ASN A 38 5.57 4.95 -4.26
CA ASN A 38 6.98 4.66 -4.07
C ASN A 38 7.65 5.90 -3.50
N VAL A 39 8.08 5.81 -2.24
CA VAL A 39 8.82 6.88 -1.56
C VAL A 39 10.25 6.40 -1.38
N THR A 40 11.16 6.91 -2.21
CA THR A 40 12.58 6.61 -2.11
C THR A 40 13.36 7.83 -1.62
N PRO A 41 14.08 7.73 -0.49
CA PRO A 41 15.06 8.75 -0.15
C PRO A 41 16.21 8.68 -1.16
N ARG A 42 16.50 9.78 -1.84
CA ARG A 42 17.73 9.92 -2.63
C ARG A 42 18.69 10.85 -1.91
N VAL A 43 19.93 10.38 -1.80
CA VAL A 43 21.06 11.19 -1.36
C VAL A 43 21.62 11.85 -2.61
N ASP A 44 21.39 13.14 -2.78
CA ASP A 44 22.08 13.91 -3.81
C ASP A 44 23.48 14.25 -3.29
N PRO A 45 24.56 13.74 -3.91
CA PRO A 45 25.93 14.01 -3.48
C PRO A 45 26.35 15.49 -3.56
N ARG A 46 25.55 16.35 -4.22
CA ARG A 46 25.77 17.80 -4.31
C ARG A 46 25.04 18.57 -3.21
N SER A 47 23.97 18.00 -2.65
CA SER A 47 23.20 18.55 -1.53
C SER A 47 23.80 18.03 -0.22
N LYS A 48 24.71 18.79 0.39
CA LYS A 48 25.31 18.41 1.68
C LYS A 48 24.36 18.55 2.88
N GLU A 49 23.15 19.08 2.69
CA GLU A 49 22.31 19.55 3.81
C GLU A 49 20.86 19.05 3.81
N SER A 50 20.37 18.32 2.80
CA SER A 50 18.98 17.85 2.82
C SER A 50 18.75 16.50 2.16
N LEU A 51 17.97 15.65 2.84
CA LEU A 51 17.42 14.41 2.32
C LEU A 51 16.34 14.75 1.28
N VAL A 52 16.54 14.37 0.01
CA VAL A 52 15.53 14.56 -1.04
C VAL A 52 14.65 13.31 -1.09
N LEU A 53 13.37 13.45 -0.74
CA LEU A 53 12.39 12.37 -0.88
C LEU A 53 11.77 12.43 -2.28
N HIS A 54 11.98 11.38 -3.07
CA HIS A 54 11.29 11.21 -4.35
C HIS A 54 10.05 10.37 -4.12
N MET A 55 8.88 10.94 -4.45
CA MET A 55 7.59 10.26 -4.39
C MET A 55 7.07 10.06 -5.82
N ALA A 56 6.89 8.80 -6.21
CA ALA A 56 6.20 8.41 -7.42
C ALA A 56 4.87 7.74 -7.06
N HIS A 57 3.82 8.07 -7.81
CA HIS A 57 2.44 7.72 -7.48
C HIS A 57 1.70 7.23 -8.72
N ASN A 58 1.26 5.98 -8.70
CA ASN A 58 0.58 5.32 -9.80
C ASN A 58 -0.82 4.94 -9.37
N VAL A 59 -1.83 5.58 -9.97
CA VAL A 59 -3.24 5.34 -9.66
C VAL A 59 -3.87 4.44 -10.70
N VAL A 60 -4.48 3.36 -10.23
CA VAL A 60 -5.32 2.47 -11.02
C VAL A 60 -6.77 2.62 -10.54
N ILE A 61 -7.65 3.06 -11.43
CA ILE A 61 -9.08 3.21 -11.16
C ILE A 61 -9.80 2.05 -11.84
N VAL A 62 -10.61 1.32 -11.08
CA VAL A 62 -11.39 0.19 -11.57
C VAL A 62 -12.81 0.27 -11.05
N ASP A 63 -13.79 -0.17 -11.83
CA ASP A 63 -15.15 -0.28 -11.32
C ASP A 63 -15.29 -1.45 -10.31
N PRO A 64 -16.36 -1.48 -9.49
CA PRO A 64 -16.58 -2.53 -8.49
C PRO A 64 -16.63 -3.95 -9.06
N TYR A 65 -17.12 -4.13 -10.29
CA TYR A 65 -17.24 -5.44 -10.90
C TYR A 65 -15.86 -5.99 -11.28
N HIS A 66 -15.03 -5.18 -11.91
CA HIS A 66 -13.65 -5.53 -12.23
C HIS A 66 -12.81 -5.69 -10.96
N ALA A 67 -13.00 -4.85 -9.93
CA ALA A 67 -12.34 -5.03 -8.63
C ALA A 67 -12.62 -6.42 -8.02
N LYS A 68 -13.88 -6.88 -8.10
CA LYS A 68 -14.25 -8.23 -7.67
C LYS A 68 -13.52 -9.32 -8.47
N LYS A 69 -13.42 -9.16 -9.78
CA LYS A 69 -12.69 -10.11 -10.64
C LYS A 69 -11.19 -10.13 -10.35
N ILE A 70 -10.60 -8.97 -10.08
CA ILE A 70 -9.20 -8.88 -9.64
C ILE A 70 -9.00 -9.65 -8.33
N HIS A 71 -9.90 -9.48 -7.35
CA HIS A 71 -9.84 -10.23 -6.10
C HIS A 71 -9.96 -11.75 -6.29
N GLU A 72 -10.90 -12.21 -7.13
CA GLU A 72 -11.06 -13.64 -7.46
C GLU A 72 -9.79 -14.24 -8.08
N LEU A 73 -9.20 -13.53 -9.05
CA LEU A 73 -7.96 -13.96 -9.72
C LEU A 73 -6.77 -13.97 -8.76
N LEU A 74 -6.61 -12.90 -7.97
CA LEU A 74 -5.51 -12.78 -7.01
C LEU A 74 -5.60 -13.88 -5.94
N GLY A 75 -6.80 -14.15 -5.43
CA GLY A 75 -7.03 -15.23 -4.47
C GLY A 75 -6.67 -16.60 -5.02
N LYS A 76 -6.98 -16.88 -6.30
CA LYS A 76 -6.60 -18.13 -6.95
C LYS A 76 -5.08 -18.28 -7.05
N VAL A 77 -4.39 -17.24 -7.52
CA VAL A 77 -2.93 -17.23 -7.65
C VAL A 77 -2.25 -17.42 -6.30
N LEU A 78 -2.73 -16.73 -5.26
CA LEU A 78 -2.23 -16.92 -3.89
C LEU A 78 -2.46 -18.34 -3.38
N GLY A 79 -3.64 -18.91 -3.63
CA GLY A 79 -3.94 -20.28 -3.24
C GLY A 79 -3.07 -21.33 -3.95
N ASP A 80 -2.74 -21.11 -5.22
CA ASP A 80 -1.83 -21.98 -5.96
C ASP A 80 -0.38 -21.82 -5.46
N TYR A 81 0.06 -20.59 -5.17
CA TYR A 81 1.35 -20.33 -4.52
C TYR A 81 1.47 -21.02 -3.15
N GLU A 82 0.44 -20.93 -2.30
CA GLU A 82 0.47 -21.54 -0.98
C GLU A 82 0.47 -23.08 -1.02
N LYS A 83 -0.08 -23.70 -2.07
CA LYS A 83 0.00 -25.15 -2.28
C LYS A 83 1.42 -25.58 -2.62
N ASP A 84 2.12 -24.83 -3.46
CA ASP A 84 3.44 -25.19 -3.98
C ASP A 84 4.57 -24.83 -3.01
N PHE A 85 4.47 -23.69 -2.31
CA PHE A 85 5.54 -23.12 -1.50
C PHE A 85 5.25 -23.08 0.00
N GLY A 86 4.04 -23.49 0.42
CA GLY A 86 3.59 -23.44 1.79
C GLY A 86 2.88 -22.14 2.16
N ARG A 87 2.24 -22.13 3.33
CA ARG A 87 1.35 -21.04 3.77
C ARG A 87 2.13 -19.74 4.00
N ILE A 88 1.57 -18.62 3.55
CA ILE A 88 2.15 -17.30 3.76
C ILE A 88 1.91 -16.91 5.23
N GLU A 89 2.93 -17.11 6.07
CA GLU A 89 2.89 -16.71 7.47
C GLU A 89 3.37 -15.28 7.68
N LYS A 90 2.78 -14.60 8.68
CA LYS A 90 3.24 -13.28 9.08
C LYS A 90 4.65 -13.36 9.67
N PRO A 91 5.60 -12.51 9.22
CA PRO A 91 6.93 -12.46 9.80
C PRO A 91 6.90 -12.28 11.32
N LYS A 92 7.65 -13.13 12.05
CA LYS A 92 7.71 -13.11 13.53
C LYS A 92 8.12 -11.74 14.08
N ALA A 93 8.94 -10.98 13.34
CA ALA A 93 9.33 -9.62 13.68
C ALA A 93 8.13 -8.65 13.71
N LEU A 94 7.26 -8.71 12.71
CA LEU A 94 6.04 -7.88 12.64
C LEU A 94 5.06 -8.27 13.75
N ALA A 95 4.88 -9.56 14.02
CA ALA A 95 4.04 -10.04 15.12
C ALA A 95 4.53 -9.52 16.50
N LYS A 96 5.85 -9.56 16.75
CA LYS A 96 6.45 -9.00 17.96
C LYS A 96 6.24 -7.48 18.05
N TYR A 97 6.41 -6.75 16.95
CA TYR A 97 6.20 -5.29 16.91
C TYR A 97 4.74 -4.91 17.24
N GLU A 98 3.76 -5.56 16.63
CA GLU A 98 2.34 -5.32 16.90
C GLU A 98 1.96 -5.64 18.35
N SER A 99 2.51 -6.72 18.92
CA SER A 99 2.27 -7.07 20.32
C SER A 99 2.79 -6.00 21.29
N LYS A 100 3.93 -5.36 20.96
CA LYS A 100 4.49 -4.24 21.74
C LYS A 100 3.63 -2.98 21.57
N ALA A 101 3.20 -2.66 20.35
CA ALA A 101 2.33 -1.52 20.06
C ALA A 101 0.98 -1.61 20.81
N LYS A 102 0.33 -2.79 20.79
CA LYS A 102 -0.93 -3.03 21.53
C LYS A 102 -0.75 -2.89 23.05
N LYS A 103 0.37 -3.38 23.60
CA LYS A 103 0.69 -3.22 25.03
C LYS A 103 0.98 -1.76 25.43
N ALA A 104 1.62 -0.99 24.55
CA ALA A 104 1.86 0.44 24.77
C ALA A 104 0.57 1.28 24.70
N GLY A 105 -0.36 0.94 23.80
CA GLY A 105 -1.68 1.58 23.70
C GLY A 105 -2.54 1.35 24.96
N LYS A 106 -2.56 0.12 25.49
CA LYS A 106 -3.29 -0.19 26.74
C LYS A 106 -2.73 0.55 27.96
N LYS A 107 -1.41 0.67 28.08
CA LYS A 107 -0.76 1.44 29.16
C LYS A 107 -1.05 2.95 29.11
N LYS A 108 -1.41 3.51 27.95
CA LYS A 108 -1.85 4.91 27.83
C LYS A 108 -3.33 5.11 28.19
N ALA A 109 -4.17 4.08 28.03
CA ALA A 109 -5.58 4.12 28.39
C ALA A 109 -5.84 3.91 29.90
N GLU A 110 -4.94 3.22 30.62
CA GLU A 110 -5.06 2.96 32.07
C GLU A 110 -4.44 4.04 32.97
N LYS A 111 -3.81 5.10 32.42
CA LYS A 111 -3.46 6.24 33.27
C LYS A 111 -4.76 6.99 33.63
N PRO A 112 -5.09 7.16 34.93
CA PRO A 112 -6.25 7.96 35.31
C PRO A 112 -6.09 9.35 34.71
N LYS A 113 -7.16 9.86 34.09
CA LYS A 113 -7.24 11.23 33.58
C LYS A 113 -6.86 12.18 34.72
N ALA A 114 -5.62 12.69 34.70
CA ALA A 114 -5.26 13.83 35.54
C ALA A 114 -6.21 14.96 35.14
N LYS A 115 -6.98 15.47 36.10
CA LYS A 115 -7.93 16.56 35.89
C LYS A 115 -7.16 17.75 35.29
N THR A 116 -7.42 18.04 34.02
CA THR A 116 -6.94 19.27 33.39
C THR A 116 -7.73 20.42 34.00
N THR A 117 -7.21 21.07 35.02
CA THR A 117 -7.67 22.40 35.43
C THR A 117 -7.14 23.39 34.40
N THR A 118 -7.92 23.67 33.36
CA THR A 118 -7.63 24.80 32.48
C THR A 118 -7.96 26.10 33.24
N PRO A 119 -7.00 27.01 33.43
CA PRO A 119 -7.29 28.34 33.95
C PRO A 119 -8.20 29.07 32.96
N SER A 120 -9.34 29.55 33.43
CA SER A 120 -10.24 30.38 32.62
C SER A 120 -9.60 31.76 32.44
N TYR A 121 -8.93 31.96 31.31
CA TYR A 121 -8.47 33.29 30.87
C TYR A 121 -9.26 33.70 29.62
N MET A 122 -10.58 33.74 29.77
CA MET A 122 -11.46 34.63 29.02
C MET A 122 -12.50 35.10 30.03
N GLY A 123 -12.27 36.30 30.54
CA GLY A 123 -13.30 37.13 31.18
C GLY A 123 -14.15 37.80 30.12
#